data_AF-A0A954MUB2-F1
#
_entry.id   AF-A0A954MUB2-F1
#
_cell.length_a   1.000
_cell.length_b   1.000
_cell.length_c   1.000
_cell.angle_alpha   90.00
_cell.angle_beta   90.00
_cell.angle_gamma   90.00
#
_symmetry.space_group_name_H-M   'P 1'
#
loop_
_entity.id
_entity.type
_entity.pdbx_description
1 polymer ?
#
loop_
_entity_poly.entity_id
_entity_poly.type
_entity_poly.pdbx_seq_one_letter_code
_entity_poly.pdbx_strand_id
1 'polypeptide(L)' 'MGTVEESYRGFRWIKVPRYAMDESLTWEERYRQFEEHHVRETTFLIEEVRNLARKLDALLNQEGKIGDE' A
#
# COMPACT_ATOMS: atom_id res chain seq x y z
N MET A 1 -14.52 -28.17 -5.21
CA MET A 1 -14.14 -27.09 -4.29
C MET A 1 -12.64 -26.89 -4.44
N GLY A 2 -12.23 -25.92 -5.27
CA GLY A 2 -10.81 -25.56 -5.37
C GLY A 2 -10.45 -24.74 -4.14
N THR A 3 -9.53 -25.24 -3.32
CA THR A 3 -8.92 -24.47 -2.24
C THR A 3 -8.21 -23.30 -2.88
N VAL A 4 -8.66 -22.09 -2.61
CA VAL A 4 -7.88 -20.89 -2.90
C VAL A 4 -6.66 -20.98 -2.00
N GLU A 5 -5.56 -21.50 -2.53
CA GLU A 5 -4.25 -21.27 -1.94
C GLU A 5 -4.04 -19.75 -2.02
N GLU A 6 -4.51 -19.03 -0.99
CA GLU A 6 -4.21 -17.63 -0.79
C GLU A 6 -2.71 -17.53 -0.53
N SER A 7 -1.97 -17.54 -1.63
CA SER A 7 -0.60 -17.12 -1.68
C SER A 7 -0.60 -15.62 -1.37
N TYR A 8 -0.60 -15.28 -0.07
CA TYR A 8 -0.11 -14.00 0.45
C TYR A 8 1.41 -13.90 0.22
N ARG A 9 1.89 -14.25 -0.99
CA ARG A 9 3.15 -13.73 -1.51
C ARG A 9 2.95 -12.22 -1.49
N GLY A 10 3.37 -11.59 -0.39
CA GLY A 10 2.98 -10.23 -0.01
C GLY A 10 3.04 -9.26 -1.18
N PHE A 11 2.33 -8.13 -1.06
CA PHE A 11 2.07 -7.15 -2.12
C PHE A 11 3.34 -6.49 -2.72
N ARG A 12 4.25 -7.28 -3.33
CA ARG A 12 5.53 -6.85 -3.95
C ARG A 12 5.33 -5.91 -5.12
N TRP A 13 4.08 -5.78 -5.59
CA TRP A 13 3.66 -4.83 -6.61
C TRP A 13 3.45 -3.42 -6.05
N ILE A 14 3.17 -3.26 -4.75
CA ILE A 14 3.17 -1.96 -4.09
C ILE A 14 4.63 -1.54 -3.89
N LYS A 15 5.05 -0.50 -4.62
CA LYS A 15 6.42 0.01 -4.57
C LYS A 15 6.54 1.00 -3.40
N VAL A 16 7.14 0.53 -2.31
CA VAL A 16 7.41 1.37 -1.12
C VAL A 16 8.78 2.01 -1.25
N PRO A 17 8.90 3.36 -1.18
CA PRO A 17 10.19 4.03 -1.12
C PRO A 17 10.97 3.57 0.10
N ARG A 18 12.25 3.26 -0.04
CA ARG A 18 13.11 2.90 1.09
C ARG A 18 13.83 4.14 1.60
N TYR A 19 13.97 4.25 2.92
CA TYR A 19 14.83 5.27 3.52
C TYR A 19 16.28 5.05 3.10
N ALA A 20 16.92 6.13 2.64
CA ALA A 20 18.35 6.17 2.39
C ALA A 20 18.96 7.15 3.40
N MET A 21 19.73 6.62 4.34
CA MET A 21 20.35 7.44 5.38
C MET A 21 21.49 8.27 4.79
N ASP A 22 21.46 9.57 5.02
CA ASP A 22 22.57 10.46 4.70
C ASP A 22 23.55 10.52 5.87
N GLU A 23 24.73 9.92 5.68
CA GLU A 23 25.78 9.87 6.68
C GLU A 23 26.55 11.20 6.85
N SER A 24 26.26 12.22 6.04
CA SER A 24 26.83 13.56 6.21
C SER A 24 26.10 14.39 7.27
N LEU A 25 24.88 13.99 7.66
CA LEU A 25 24.04 14.73 8.61
C LEU A 25 24.37 14.42 10.07
N THR A 26 23.97 15.32 10.97
CA THR A 26 23.97 15.07 12.42
C THR A 26 22.98 13.98 12.81
N TRP A 27 23.13 13.41 14.01
CA TRP A 27 22.23 12.36 14.49
C TRP A 27 20.78 12.86 14.59
N GLU A 28 20.58 14.07 15.11
CA GLU A 28 19.26 14.70 15.27
C GLU A 28 18.57 14.91 13.91
N GLU A 29 19.32 15.35 12.90
CA GLU A 29 18.80 15.53 11.54
C GLU A 29 18.43 14.20 10.89
N ARG A 30 19.26 13.16 11.06
CA ARG A 30 18.96 11.81 10.57
C ARG A 30 17.69 11.26 11.23
N TYR A 31 17.55 11.45 12.53
CA TYR A 31 16.37 11.02 13.28
C TYR A 31 15.12 11.72 12.76
N ARG A 32 15.17 13.05 12.57
CA ARG A 32 14.05 13.80 11.98
C ARG A 32 13.69 13.30 10.59
N GLN A 33 14.67 13.10 9.71
CA GLN A 33 14.41 12.59 8.36
C GLN A 33 13.83 11.17 8.35
N PHE A 34 14.28 10.33 9.28
CA PHE A 34 13.76 8.98 9.45
C PHE A 34 12.29 8.98 9.89
N GLU A 35 11.93 9.80 10.88
CA GLU A 35 10.53 9.98 11.30
C GLU A 35 9.65 10.51 10.17
N GLU A 36 10.11 11.54 9.45
CA GLU A 36 9.42 12.07 8.27
C GLU A 36 9.25 11.02 7.17
N HIS A 37 10.23 10.14 6.98
CA HIS A 37 10.12 9.02 6.06
C HIS A 37 9.04 8.03 6.51
N HIS A 38 9.00 7.65 7.79
CA HIS A 38 8.00 6.73 8.30
C HIS A 38 6.57 7.27 8.21
N VAL A 39 6.36 8.56 8.49
CA VAL A 39 5.05 9.19 8.31
C VAL A 39 4.62 9.15 6.84
N ARG A 40 5.53 9.44 5.90
CA ARG A 40 5.24 9.37 4.47
C ARG A 40 4.94 7.94 4.00
N GLU A 41 5.74 6.98 4.43
CA GLU A 41 5.57 5.56 4.10
C GLU A 41 4.22 5.02 4.57
N THR A 42 3.88 5.26 5.83
CA THR A 42 2.62 4.79 6.42
C THR A 42 1.42 5.46 5.76
N THR A 43 1.50 6.77 5.49
CA THR A 43 0.45 7.50 4.75
C THR A 43 0.21 6.90 3.37
N PHE A 44 1.28 6.66 2.60
CA PHE A 44 1.21 6.04 1.28
C PHE A 44 0.53 4.65 1.33
N LEU A 45 0.92 3.79 2.28
CA LEU A 45 0.34 2.45 2.40
C LEU A 45 -1.16 2.49 2.74
N ILE A 46 -1.57 3.41 3.62
CA ILE A 46 -2.99 3.61 3.96
C ILE A 46 -3.78 4.04 2.72
N GLU A 47 -3.24 4.95 1.92
CA GLU A 47 -3.88 5.42 0.70
C GLU A 47 -4.03 4.30 -0.34
N GLU A 48 -3.01 3.47 -0.51
CA GLU A 48 -3.06 2.32 -1.42
C GLU A 48 -4.11 1.28 -0.99
N VAL A 49 -4.22 0.99 0.30
CA VAL A 49 -5.27 0.11 0.82
C VAL A 49 -6.66 0.69 0.55
N ARG A 50 -6.85 2.00 0.79
CA ARG A 50 -8.11 2.69 0.48
C ARG A 50 -8.43 2.68 -1.02
N ASN A 51 -7.43 2.82 -1.88
CA ASN A 51 -7.56 2.72 -3.34
C ASN A 51 -8.01 1.32 -3.75
N LEU A 52 -7.40 0.28 -3.19
CA LEU A 52 -7.75 -1.11 -3.45
C LEU A 52 -9.19 -1.42 -3.03
N ALA A 53 -9.60 -0.98 -1.84
CA ALA A 53 -10.98 -1.14 -1.37
C ALA A 53 -11.98 -0.51 -2.35
N ARG A 54 -11.74 0.73 -2.79
CA ARG A 54 -12.59 1.40 -3.80
C ARG A 54 -12.66 0.64 -5.13
N LYS A 55 -11.54 0.08 -5.59
CA LYS A 55 -11.52 -0.72 -6.83
C LYS A 55 -12.32 -2.00 -6.68
N LEU A 56 -12.21 -2.67 -5.53
CA LEU A 56 -12.98 -3.86 -5.21
C LEU A 56 -14.48 -3.55 -5.18
N ASP A 57 -14.88 -2.49 -4.49
CA ASP A 57 -16.28 -2.05 -4.44
C ASP A 57 -16.82 -1.73 -5.85
N ALA A 58 -16.02 -1.06 -6.69
CA ALA A 58 -16.40 -0.73 -8.05
C ALA A 58 -16.60 -2.00 -8.92
N LEU A 59 -15.73 -3.00 -8.78
CA LEU A 59 -15.85 -4.27 -9.51
C LEU A 59 -17.11 -5.05 -9.09
N LEU A 60 -17.33 -5.19 -7.77
CA LEU A 60 -18.51 -5.88 -7.24
C LEU A 60 -19.82 -5.20 -7.70
N ASN A 61 -19.83 -3.86 -7.75
CA ASN A 61 -20.99 -3.10 -8.21
C ASN A 61 -21.19 -3.12 -9.74
N GLN A 62 -20.15 -3.45 -10.53
CA GLN A 62 -20.26 -3.64 -11.98
C GLN A 62 -20.81 -5.02 -12.32
N GLU A 63 -20.40 -6.07 -11.61
CA GLU A 63 -20.89 -7.44 -11.81
C GLU A 63 -22.39 -7.59 -11.50
N GLY A 64 -22.91 -6.82 -10.53
CA GLY A 64 -24.34 -6.79 -10.22
C GLY A 64 -25.25 -6.17 -11.30
N LYS A 65 -24.69 -5.53 -12.33
CA LYS A 65 -25.47 -4.89 -13.43
C LYS A 65 -25.59 -5.75 -14.68
N ILE A 66 -24.85 -6.85 -14.79
CA ILE A 66 -24.83 -7.72 -15.99
C ILE A 66 -25.85 -8.87 -15.86
N GLY A 67 -26.42 -9.09 -14.67
CA GLY A 67 -27.34 -10.20 -14.38
C GLY A 67 -28.84 -9.88 -14.42
N ASP A 68 -29.23 -8.63 -14.69
CA ASP A 68 -30.62 -8.15 -14.59
C ASP A 68 -31.26 -7.76 -15.96
N GLU A 69 -30.77 -8.32 -17.09
CA GLU A 69 -31.39 -8.18 -18.42
C GLU A 69 -31.83 -9.52 -19.02
#